data_AF-A0A960FDL4-F1
#
_entry.id   AF-A0A960FDL4-F1
#
_cell.length_a   1.000
_cell.length_b   1.000
_cell.length_c   1.000
_cell.angle_alpha   90.00
_cell.angle_beta   90.00
_cell.angle_gamma   90.00
#
_symmetry.space_group_name_H-M   'P 1'
#
loop_
_entity.id
_entity.type
_entity.pdbx_description
1 polymer ?
#
loop_
_entity_poly.entity_id
_entity_poly.type
_entity_poly.pdbx_seq_one_letter_code
_entity_poly.pdbx_strand_id
1 'polypeptide(L)'
;IGNGFSCAVRQTGNVVCWGMMDYGVLGDGTNLSIGYRPTPGPVSDITTAVYVTSGWYSSCAQLANGTAQCWGPDTPGITCKKGDGTIEGRRRPVDIVSER
;
A
#
# COMPACT_ATOMS: atom_id res chain seq x y z
N ILE A 1 2.41 2.74 10.89
CA ILE A 1 3.89 2.81 10.88
C ILE A 1 4.39 1.40 10.62
N GLY A 2 5.16 1.20 9.55
CA GLY A 2 5.75 -0.10 9.19
C GLY A 2 7.24 -0.18 9.56
N ASN A 3 7.96 -1.16 9.01
CA ASN A 3 9.41 -1.28 9.25
C ASN A 3 10.18 -0.22 8.44
N GLY A 4 10.40 0.96 9.04
CA GLY A 4 11.17 2.05 8.42
C GLY A 4 10.39 2.93 7.43
N PHE A 5 9.10 2.68 7.22
CA PHE A 5 8.23 3.51 6.38
C PHE A 5 6.94 3.90 7.10
N SER A 6 6.28 4.95 6.60
CA SER A 6 5.03 5.49 7.13
C SER A 6 4.11 5.91 5.99
N CYS A 7 2.80 5.76 6.21
CA CYS A 7 1.76 6.18 5.28
C CYS A 7 0.70 7.01 6.02
N ALA A 8 0.08 7.94 5.31
CA ALA A 8 -0.99 8.79 5.83
C ALA A 8 -2.06 9.05 4.77
N VAL A 9 -3.31 9.21 5.22
CA VAL A 9 -4.43 9.66 4.40
C VAL A 9 -4.51 11.18 4.44
N ARG A 10 -4.57 11.81 3.26
CA ARG A 10 -4.82 13.25 3.11
C ARG A 10 -6.32 13.54 3.22
N GLN A 11 -6.67 14.77 3.56
CA GLN A 11 -8.07 15.22 3.58
C GLN A 11 -8.79 15.05 2.23
N THR A 12 -8.04 15.01 1.12
CA THR A 12 -8.55 14.75 -0.23
C THR A 12 -8.86 13.28 -0.51
N GLY A 13 -8.59 12.37 0.44
CA GLY A 13 -8.75 10.91 0.29
C GLY A 13 -7.56 10.22 -0.38
N ASN A 14 -6.51 10.95 -0.78
CA ASN A 14 -5.29 10.35 -1.31
C ASN A 14 -4.40 9.79 -0.19
N VAL A 15 -3.70 8.70 -0.47
CA VAL A 15 -2.68 8.16 0.44
C VAL A 15 -1.29 8.63 0.01
N VAL A 16 -0.48 8.99 0.99
CA VAL A 16 0.94 9.26 0.80
C VAL A 16 1.80 8.38 1.69
N CYS A 17 2.93 7.92 1.18
CA CYS A 17 3.91 7.14 1.94
C CYS A 17 5.33 7.72 1.81
N TRP A 18 6.13 7.53 2.85
CA TRP A 18 7.53 7.95 2.93
C TRP A 18 8.32 7.00 3.82
N GLY A 19 9.65 7.12 3.79
CA GLY A 19 10.60 6.29 4.51
C GLY A 19 11.27 5.27 3.60
N MET A 20 11.60 4.10 4.15
CA MET A 20 12.32 3.04 3.45
C MET A 20 11.50 2.52 2.25
N MET A 21 12.17 2.45 1.10
CA MET A 21 11.62 1.97 -0.16
C MET A 21 12.06 0.53 -0.37
N ASP A 22 11.51 -0.39 0.41
CA ASP A 22 11.75 -1.81 0.21
C ASP A 22 10.47 -2.51 -0.26
N TYR A 23 10.58 -3.57 -1.05
CA TYR A 23 9.46 -4.45 -1.42
C TYR A 23 8.17 -3.81 -1.98
N GLY A 24 8.21 -2.57 -2.48
CA GLY A 24 7.05 -1.88 -3.05
C GLY A 24 6.12 -1.22 -2.03
N VAL A 25 6.54 -1.09 -0.76
CA VAL A 25 5.72 -0.55 0.36
C VAL A 25 5.24 0.90 0.17
N LEU A 26 5.78 1.64 -0.79
CA LEU A 26 5.31 2.98 -1.14
C LEU A 26 4.13 2.99 -2.12
N GLY A 27 3.81 1.88 -2.76
CA GLY A 27 2.63 1.75 -3.63
C GLY A 27 2.60 2.72 -4.83
N ASP A 28 3.74 3.28 -5.24
CA ASP A 28 3.87 4.29 -6.30
C ASP A 28 4.17 3.69 -7.68
N GLY A 29 4.21 2.36 -7.80
CA GLY A 29 4.49 1.65 -9.04
C GLY A 29 5.96 1.57 -9.45
N THR A 30 6.90 2.12 -8.67
CA THR A 30 8.33 2.10 -9.00
C THR A 30 9.02 0.76 -8.67
N ASN A 31 10.22 0.54 -9.24
CA ASN A 31 11.00 -0.69 -9.04
C ASN A 31 11.28 -0.95 -7.56
N LEU A 32 11.38 -2.24 -7.17
CA LEU A 32 11.61 -2.72 -5.80
C LEU A 32 13.03 -2.41 -5.27
N SER A 33 13.69 -1.39 -5.81
CA SER A 33 15.04 -1.02 -5.46
C SER A 33 15.05 -0.44 -4.05
N ILE A 34 15.87 -1.03 -3.18
CA ILE A 34 16.10 -0.55 -1.81
C ILE A 34 16.54 0.91 -1.87
N GLY A 35 15.81 1.79 -1.19
CA GLY A 35 16.13 3.20 -1.10
C GLY A 35 15.43 3.89 0.07
N TYR A 36 15.49 5.20 0.12
CA TYR A 36 14.85 5.99 1.17
C TYR A 36 14.21 7.25 0.58
N ARG A 37 12.93 7.48 0.91
CA ARG A 37 12.19 8.68 0.55
C ARG A 37 11.94 9.52 1.81
N PRO A 38 12.62 10.66 2.00
CA PRO A 38 12.45 11.48 3.22
C PRO A 38 11.11 12.23 3.27
N THR A 39 10.43 12.39 2.13
CA THR A 39 9.24 13.23 2.01
C THR A 39 7.99 12.43 1.57
N PRO A 40 6.78 12.75 2.05
CA PRO A 40 5.55 12.08 1.62
C PRO A 40 5.36 12.12 0.10
N GLY A 41 5.37 10.94 -0.54
CA GLY A 41 5.06 10.77 -1.96
C GLY A 41 3.73 10.05 -2.15
N PRO A 42 3.05 10.24 -3.29
CA PRO A 42 1.74 9.65 -3.54
C PRO A 42 1.83 8.13 -3.66
N VAL A 43 0.84 7.45 -3.09
CA VAL A 43 0.49 6.07 -3.45
C VAL A 43 -0.41 6.15 -4.69
N SER A 44 -0.13 5.32 -5.70
CA SER A 44 -0.88 5.30 -6.95
C SER A 44 -2.32 4.81 -6.74
N ASP A 45 -3.25 5.30 -7.57
CA ASP A 45 -4.59 4.71 -7.75
C ASP A 45 -5.53 4.73 -6.51
N ILE A 46 -5.19 5.45 -5.43
CA ILE A 46 -6.07 5.69 -4.27
C ILE A 46 -6.48 7.17 -4.18
N THR A 47 -7.80 7.42 -4.21
CA THR A 47 -8.38 8.78 -4.11
C THR A 47 -9.48 8.92 -3.05
N THR A 48 -9.96 7.82 -2.47
CA THR A 48 -11.12 7.82 -1.56
C THR A 48 -10.83 7.14 -0.22
N ALA A 49 -9.56 7.04 0.18
CA ALA A 49 -9.21 6.43 1.46
C ALA A 49 -9.73 7.27 2.64
N VAL A 50 -10.23 6.57 3.65
CA VAL A 50 -10.62 7.14 4.95
C VAL A 50 -9.67 6.71 6.07
N TYR A 51 -8.96 5.59 5.87
CA TYR A 51 -8.03 5.05 6.82
C TYR A 51 -6.90 4.29 6.11
N VAL A 52 -5.70 4.27 6.70
CA VAL A 52 -4.58 3.46 6.22
C VAL A 52 -3.89 2.78 7.40
N THR A 53 -3.59 1.50 7.25
CA THR A 53 -2.79 0.71 8.18
C THR A 53 -1.54 0.18 7.49
N SER A 54 -0.47 -0.01 8.26
CA SER A 54 0.79 -0.56 7.76
C SER A 54 1.23 -1.72 8.65
N GLY A 55 1.49 -2.87 8.04
CA GLY A 55 2.18 -4.01 8.65
C GLY A 55 3.70 -3.86 8.56
N TRP A 56 4.44 -4.96 8.74
CA TRP A 56 5.91 -4.93 8.65
C TRP A 56 6.41 -4.53 7.27
N TYR A 57 5.84 -5.12 6.22
CA TYR A 57 6.18 -4.81 4.83
C TYR A 57 4.95 -4.53 3.96
N SER A 58 3.74 -4.53 4.51
CA SER A 58 2.51 -4.33 3.75
C SER A 58 1.76 -3.08 4.22
N SER A 59 0.87 -2.55 3.40
CA SER A 59 -0.06 -1.50 3.79
C SER A 59 -1.42 -1.69 3.14
N CYS A 60 -2.45 -1.26 3.84
CA CYS A 60 -3.84 -1.38 3.42
C CYS A 60 -4.58 -0.07 3.68
N ALA A 61 -5.28 0.43 2.67
CA ALA A 61 -6.17 1.57 2.78
C ALA A 61 -7.63 1.09 2.76
N GLN A 62 -8.42 1.57 3.72
CA GLN A 62 -9.87 1.42 3.68
C GLN A 62 -10.45 2.60 2.89
N LEU A 63 -11.26 2.29 1.89
CA LEU A 63 -11.92 3.27 1.04
C LEU A 63 -13.29 3.65 1.61
N ALA A 64 -13.78 4.83 1.23
CA ALA A 64 -15.06 5.37 1.70
C ALA A 64 -16.28 4.49 1.33
N ASN A 65 -16.17 3.65 0.31
CA ASN A 65 -17.20 2.69 -0.10
C ASN A 65 -17.18 1.39 0.73
N GLY A 66 -16.30 1.27 1.73
CA GLY A 66 -16.16 0.10 2.59
C GLY A 66 -15.26 -1.00 2.03
N THR A 67 -14.71 -0.86 0.81
CA THR A 67 -13.70 -1.79 0.29
C THR A 67 -12.31 -1.45 0.83
N ALA A 68 -11.36 -2.36 0.66
CA ALA A 68 -9.97 -2.14 1.05
C ALA A 68 -9.03 -2.42 -0.13
N GLN A 69 -7.99 -1.59 -0.25
CA GLN A 69 -6.91 -1.77 -1.20
C GLN A 69 -5.59 -1.92 -0.47
N CYS A 70 -4.81 -2.95 -0.79
CA CYS A 70 -3.53 -3.23 -0.14
C CYS A 70 -2.38 -3.34 -1.14
N TRP A 71 -1.17 -3.08 -0.66
CA TRP A 71 0.08 -3.19 -1.42
C TRP A 71 1.23 -3.66 -0.51
N GLY A 72 2.37 -3.97 -1.10
CA GLY A 72 3.50 -4.66 -0.43
C GLY A 72 3.43 -6.19 -0.58
N PRO A 73 4.43 -6.93 -0.08
CA PRO A 73 4.46 -8.37 -0.12
C PRO A 73 3.38 -8.97 0.80
N ASP A 74 2.97 -10.19 0.47
CA ASP A 74 2.04 -10.96 1.30
C ASP A 74 2.61 -11.10 2.71
N THR A 75 1.77 -10.78 3.71
CA THR A 75 2.09 -10.96 5.13
C THR A 75 1.06 -11.92 5.73
N PRO A 76 1.40 -12.74 6.75
CA PRO A 76 0.41 -13.63 7.36
C PRO A 76 -0.87 -12.86 7.76
N GLY A 77 -2.01 -13.25 7.21
CA GLY A 77 -3.32 -12.59 7.44
C GLY A 77 -3.68 -11.44 6.49
N ILE A 78 -2.78 -10.99 5.60
CA ILE A 78 -3.05 -9.99 4.56
C ILE A 78 -2.41 -10.45 3.24
N THR A 79 -3.24 -10.86 2.28
CA THR A 79 -2.82 -11.20 0.92
C THR A 79 -3.08 -10.02 -0.01
N CYS A 80 -2.02 -9.38 -0.50
CA CYS A 80 -2.10 -8.27 -1.46
C CYS A 80 -2.15 -8.80 -2.89
N LYS A 81 -3.00 -9.81 -3.15
CA LYS A 81 -3.10 -10.45 -4.46
C LYS A 81 -4.15 -9.76 -5.31
N LYS A 82 -3.71 -9.09 -6.38
CA LYS A 82 -4.51 -9.02 -7.61
C LYS A 82 -4.80 -10.48 -7.97
N GLY A 83 -6.04 -10.83 -8.30
CA GLY A 83 -6.45 -12.19 -8.65
C GLY A 83 -5.75 -12.84 -9.87
N ASP A 84 -4.60 -12.33 -10.31
CA ASP A 84 -3.78 -12.81 -11.42
C ASP A 84 -2.43 -13.43 -11.00
N GLY A 85 -2.06 -13.37 -9.71
CA GLY A 85 -0.82 -13.97 -9.20
C GLY A 85 0.48 -13.23 -9.55
N THR A 86 0.41 -11.98 -10.03
CA THR A 86 1.59 -11.22 -10.45
C THR A 86 2.21 -10.35 -9.33
N ILE A 87 3.50 -10.05 -9.48
CA ILE A 87 4.26 -9.14 -8.59
C ILE A 87 3.78 -7.67 -8.67
N GLU A 88 2.84 -7.32 -9.56
CA GLU A 88 2.32 -5.95 -9.68
C GLU A 88 1.52 -5.51 -8.45
N GLY A 89 0.78 -6.43 -7.81
CA GLY A 89 0.01 -6.13 -6.59
C GLY A 89 0.86 -5.74 -5.38
N ARG A 90 2.19 -5.94 -5.46
CA ARG A 90 3.12 -5.45 -4.44
C ARG A 90 3.47 -3.98 -4.60
N ARG A 91 3.41 -3.45 -5.83
CA ARG A 91 3.90 -2.09 -6.19
C ARG A 91 2.79 -1.06 -6.32
N ARG A 92 1.55 -1.51 -6.45
CA ARG A 92 0.36 -0.67 -6.54
C ARG A 92 -0.72 -1.24 -5.63
N PRO A 93 -1.60 -0.40 -5.09
CA PRO A 93 -2.77 -0.87 -4.36
C PRO A 93 -3.63 -1.79 -5.22
N VAL A 94 -4.08 -2.89 -4.62
CA VAL A 94 -5.01 -3.84 -5.24
C VAL A 94 -6.17 -4.11 -4.31
N ASP A 95 -7.35 -4.30 -4.89
CA ASP A 95 -8.54 -4.64 -4.11
C ASP A 95 -8.33 -5.98 -3.39
N ILE A 96 -8.68 -6.00 -2.11
CA ILE A 96 -8.70 -7.24 -1.33
C ILE A 96 -9.94 -8.04 -1.73
N VAL A 97 -9.72 -9.23 -2.30
CA VAL A 97 -10.75 -10.23 -2.47
C VAL A 97 -10.71 -11.14 -1.24
N SER A 98 -11.71 -11.05 -0.37
CA SER A 98 -11.87 -12.01 0.73
C SER A 98 -12.27 -13.35 0.12
N GLU A 99 -11.34 -14.32 0.07
CA GLU A 99 -11.73 -15.73 -0.06
C GLU A 99 -12.36 -16.15 1.27
N ARG A 100 -13.64 -16.55 1.22
CA ARG A 100 -14.32 -17.20 2.36
C ARG A 100 -13.91 -18.65 2.45
#